data_AF-A0A3D4CV83-F1
#
_entry.id   AF-A0A3D4CV83-F1
#
_cell.length_a   1.000
_cell.length_b   1.000
_cell.length_c   1.000
_cell.angle_alpha   90.00
_cell.angle_beta   90.00
_cell.angle_gamma   90.00
#
_symmetry.space_group_name_H-M   'P 1'
#
loop_
_entity.id
_entity.type
_entity.pdbx_description
1 polymer ?
#
loop_
_entity_poly.entity_id
_entity_poly.type
_entity_poly.pdbx_seq_one_letter_code
_entity_poly.pdbx_strand_id
1 'polypeptide(L)' 'MSNEAVAGATINAELDALIDSKFREFKEGSIVNGTILDIRPQVVIIDVGYKSEGVIPSSEFEDDEIEEGDEV' A
#
# COMPACT_ATOMS: atom_id res chain seq x y z
N MET A 1 -28.06 36.69 8.48
CA MET A 1 -27.86 35.24 8.66
C MET A 1 -27.34 34.68 7.34
N SER A 2 -26.04 34.50 7.19
CA SER A 2 -25.43 33.91 5.99
C SER A 2 -23.93 33.71 6.20
N ASN A 3 -23.54 32.81 7.11
CA ASN A 3 -22.14 32.39 7.24
C ASN A 3 -22.03 30.89 7.55
N GLU A 4 -22.79 30.07 6.82
CA GLU A 4 -22.74 28.60 6.93
C GLU A 4 -22.35 27.92 5.61
N ALA A 5 -22.40 28.63 4.48
CA ALA A 5 -22.12 28.05 3.16
C ALA A 5 -20.62 27.94 2.82
N VAL A 6 -19.74 28.66 3.53
CA VAL A 6 -18.30 28.68 3.21
C VAL A 6 -17.55 27.50 3.84
N ALA A 7 -17.98 27.00 5.01
CA ALA A 7 -17.31 25.90 5.70
C ALA A 7 -17.51 24.54 5.00
N GLY A 8 -18.69 24.29 4.43
CA GLY A 8 -19.01 23.01 3.79
C GLY A 8 -18.28 22.77 2.46
N ALA A 9 -18.05 23.83 1.68
CA ALA A 9 -17.34 23.71 0.41
C ALA A 9 -15.84 23.43 0.60
N THR A 10 -15.23 24.05 1.62
CA THR A 10 -13.81 23.85 1.93
C THR A 10 -13.54 22.46 2.50
N ILE A 11 -14.40 21.95 3.40
CA ILE A 11 -14.28 20.59 3.95
C ILE A 11 -14.34 19.52 2.85
N ASN A 12 -15.28 19.66 1.91
CA ASN A 12 -15.41 18.70 0.81
C ASN A 12 -14.20 18.74 -0.12
N ALA A 13 -13.71 19.93 -0.50
CA ALA A 13 -12.56 20.07 -1.37
C ALA A 13 -11.24 19.59 -0.72
N GLU A 14 -11.08 19.81 0.58
CA GLU A 14 -9.91 19.38 1.34
C GLU A 14 -9.93 17.86 1.58
N LEU A 15 -11.12 17.29 1.80
CA LEU A 15 -11.33 15.85 1.84
C LEU A 15 -11.06 15.19 0.49
N ASP A 16 -11.52 15.79 -0.61
CA ASP A 16 -11.28 15.29 -1.97
C ASP A 16 -9.78 15.27 -2.30
N ALA A 17 -9.03 16.31 -1.94
CA ALA A 17 -7.58 16.37 -2.14
C ALA A 17 -6.83 15.32 -1.28
N LEU A 18 -7.29 15.06 -0.06
CA LEU A 18 -6.74 14.00 0.78
C LEU A 18 -7.05 12.61 0.22
N ILE A 19 -8.21 12.39 -0.38
CA ILE A 19 -8.56 11.13 -1.02
C ILE A 19 -7.70 10.93 -2.27
N ASP A 20 -7.63 11.93 -3.15
CA ASP A 20 -6.87 11.87 -4.41
C ASP A 20 -5.38 11.62 -4.18
N SER A 21 -4.78 12.29 -3.19
CA SER A 21 -3.36 12.08 -2.83
C SER A 21 -3.06 10.71 -2.20
N LYS A 22 -4.08 10.00 -1.69
CA LYS A 22 -3.92 8.67 -1.05
C LYS A 22 -4.13 7.52 -2.03
N PHE A 23 -4.82 7.76 -3.15
CA PHE A 23 -4.93 6.77 -4.22
C PHE A 23 -3.66 6.76 -5.06
N ARG A 24 -2.74 5.84 -4.75
CA ARG A 24 -1.63 5.51 -5.66
C ARG A 24 -2.20 4.80 -6.88
N GLU A 25 -2.04 5.39 -8.06
CA GLU A 25 -2.28 4.71 -9.33
C GLU A 25 -1.24 3.59 -9.51
N PHE A 26 -1.62 2.35 -9.23
CA PHE A 26 -0.80 1.20 -9.61
C PHE A 26 -0.92 0.99 -11.12
N LYS A 27 0.17 1.23 -11.84
CA LYS A 27 0.29 0.81 -13.24
C LYS A 27 0.90 -0.59 -13.27
N GLU A 28 0.37 -1.47 -14.12
CA GLU A 28 1.00 -2.78 -14.36
C GLU A 28 2.48 -2.59 -14.70
N GLY A 29 3.34 -3.39 -14.06
CA GLY A 29 4.79 -3.27 -14.19
C GLY A 29 5.45 -2.21 -13.30
N SER A 30 4.70 -1.54 -12.42
CA SER A 30 5.29 -0.68 -11.39
C SER A 30 5.91 -1.52 -10.28
N ILE A 31 7.11 -1.15 -9.85
CA ILE A 31 7.76 -1.73 -8.67
C ILE A 31 7.16 -1.09 -7.43
N VAL A 32 6.80 -1.92 -6.46
CA VAL A 32 6.17 -1.52 -5.19
C VAL A 32 6.98 -2.13 -4.06
N ASN A 33 7.17 -1.38 -2.99
CA ASN A 33 7.80 -1.91 -1.79
C ASN A 33 6.76 -2.65 -0.96
N GLY A 34 7.16 -3.75 -0.34
CA GLY A 34 6.32 -4.51 0.58
C GLY A 34 7.08 -4.98 1.81
N THR A 35 6.36 -5.35 2.85
CA THR A 35 6.91 -5.89 4.10
C THR A 35 6.59 -7.37 4.22
N ILE A 36 7.58 -8.20 4.54
CA ILE A 36 7.39 -9.64 4.75
C ILE A 36 6.54 -9.85 6.01
N LEU A 37 5.40 -10.50 5.86
CA LEU A 37 4.49 -10.82 6.96
C LEU A 37 4.73 -12.22 7.54
N ASP A 38 5.00 -13.20 6.67
CA ASP A 38 5.12 -14.61 7.04
C ASP A 38 5.96 -15.34 5.98
N ILE A 39 6.84 -16.23 6.42
CA ILE A 39 7.70 -17.04 5.56
C ILE A 39 7.30 -18.51 5.71
N ARG A 40 6.72 -19.07 4.65
CA ARG A 40 6.34 -20.49 4.58
C ARG A 40 7.32 -21.26 3.70
N PRO A 41 7.38 -22.60 3.81
CA PRO A 41 8.37 -23.41 3.09
C PRO A 41 8.37 -23.30 1.55
N GLN A 42 7.29 -22.79 0.95
CA GLN A 42 7.16 -22.65 -0.51
C GLN A 42 6.85 -21.23 -0.96
N VAL A 43 6.36 -20.38 -0.06
CA VAL A 43 5.90 -19.04 -0.38
C VAL A 43 6.21 -18.07 0.75
N VAL A 44 6.51 -16.84 0.36
CA VAL A 44 6.65 -15.68 1.25
C VAL A 44 5.42 -14.80 1.05
N ILE A 45 4.79 -14.40 2.16
CA ILE A 45 3.62 -13.50 2.15
C ILE A 45 4.11 -12.09 2.45
N ILE A 46 3.67 -11.12 1.65
CA ILE A 46 4.17 -9.75 1.70
C ILE A 46 3.00 -8.78 1.72
N ASP A 47 2.99 -7.84 2.65
CA ASP A 47 2.05 -6.71 2.65
C ASP A 47 2.61 -5.58 1.79
N VAL A 48 1.85 -5.15 0.78
CA VAL A 48 2.19 -4.00 -0.06
C VAL A 48 1.41 -2.74 0.34
N GLY A 49 0.75 -2.75 1.49
CA GLY A 49 -0.01 -1.64 2.05
C GLY A 49 -1.34 -1.40 1.32
N TYR A 50 -1.97 -2.46 0.81
CA TYR A 50 -3.20 -2.35 0.03
C TYR A 50 -4.26 -3.40 0.45
N LYS A 51 -5.26 -3.64 -0.41
CA LYS A 51 -6.38 -4.54 -0.13
C LYS A 51 -5.98 -6.03 -0.06
N SER A 52 -4.90 -6.40 -0.73
CA SER A 52 -4.46 -7.79 -0.86
C SER A 52 -2.98 -7.92 -0.56
N GLU A 53 -2.62 -9.05 0.03
CA GLU A 53 -1.25 -9.46 0.25
C GLU A 53 -0.64 -10.05 -1.04
N GLY A 54 0.64 -9.75 -1.27
CA GLY A 54 1.45 -10.39 -2.29
C GLY A 54 1.93 -11.76 -1.83
N VAL A 55 2.03 -12.70 -2.76
CA VAL A 55 2.61 -14.02 -2.50
C VAL A 55 3.71 -14.26 -3.53
N ILE A 56 4.92 -14.47 -3.04
CA ILE A 56 6.11 -14.70 -3.87
C ILE A 56 6.65 -16.11 -3.57
N PRO A 57 7.02 -16.91 -4.58
CA PRO A 57 7.65 -18.20 -4.33
C PRO A 57 8.95 -18.04 -3.54
N SER A 58 9.19 -18.91 -2.55
CA SER A 58 10.43 -18.87 -1.77
C SER A 58 11.70 -19.03 -2.62
N SER A 59 11.58 -19.61 -3.83
CA SER A 59 12.69 -19.76 -4.78
C SER A 59 13.23 -18.42 -5.30
N GLU A 60 12.44 -17.34 -5.23
CA GLU A 60 12.89 -16.00 -5.65
C GLU A 60 13.80 -15.33 -4.61
N PHE A 61 13.95 -15.94 -3.43
CA PHE A 61 14.77 -15.45 -2.31
C PHE A 61 15.94 -16.39 -1.96
N GLU A 62 16.31 -17.32 -2.85
CA GLU A 62 17.32 -18.36 -2.56
C GLU A 62 18.70 -17.79 -2.16
N ASP A 63 19.05 -16.63 -2.68
CA ASP A 63 20.35 -15.97 -2.44
C ASP A 63 20.28 -14.89 -1.33
N ASP A 64 19.09 -14.60 -0.80
CA ASP A 64 18.85 -13.53 0.18
C ASP A 64 18.49 -14.10 1.56
N GLU A 65 19.09 -13.56 2.62
CA GLU A 65 18.62 -13.80 3.99
C GLU A 65 17.42 -12.88 4.26
N ILE A 66 16.23 -13.47 4.35
CA ILE A 66 14.97 -12.77 4.65
C ILE A 66 14.39 -13.19 6.00
N GLU A 67 13.88 -12.21 6.75
CA GLU A 67 13.17 -12.39 8.01
C GLU A 67 11.77 -11.74 7.99
N GLU A 68 10.89 -12.17 8.89
CA GLU A 68 9.59 -11.51 9.07
C GLU A 68 9.80 -10.06 9.52
N GLY A 69 9.17 -9.13 8.80
CA GLY A 69 9.31 -7.69 9.02
C GLY A 69 10.29 -6.98 8.09
N ASP A 70 11.05 -7.70 7.25
CA ASP A 70 11.92 -7.08 6.25
C ASP A 70 11.13 -6.38 5.15
N GLU A 71 11.69 -5.29 4.61
CA GLU A 71 11.15 -4.60 3.43
C GLU A 71 11.83 -5.09 2.15
N VAL A 72 11.04 -5.41 1.12
CA VAL A 72 11.48 -5.84 -0.21
C VAL A 72 10.85 -5.02 -1.33
#